data_AF-A0A371QV85-F1
#
_entry.id   AF-A0A371QV85-F1
#
_cell.length_a   1.000
_cell.length_b   1.000
_cell.length_c   1.000
_cell.angle_alpha   90.00
_cell.angle_beta   90.00
_cell.angle_gamma   90.00
#
_symmetry.space_group_name_H-M   'P 1'
#
loop_
_entity.id
_entity.type
_entity.pdbx_description
1 polymer ?
#
loop_
_entity_poly.entity_id
_entity_poly.type
_entity_poly.pdbx_seq_one_letter_code
_entity_poly.pdbx_strand_id
1 'polypeptide(L)'
;GFIGVWEGAPEVDQELLRRKIEAGEVDPAKLAANCPSGAITWDGKELKIDGSRCKKSMHCIRAAFPAIKPGKKVKIAVVVGGHVKGRFGGKMGKPLAVVNSVEEAMDWVIKTVESWMEYMEKGVVKHKDRIGDFIMKVGFKKYLTEILGIKEERKPTLHPSLRAGAVLDDEERTMWANWASKIVEEYFGKRP
;
A
#
# COMPACT_ATOMS: atom_id res chain seq x y z
N GLY A 1 -1.86 0.58 -11.32
CA GLY A 1 -1.63 1.90 -10.69
C GLY A 1 -0.44 1.78 -9.78
N PHE A 2 0.41 2.79 -9.72
CA PHE A 2 1.65 2.77 -8.92
C PHE A 2 1.61 3.89 -7.89
N ILE A 3 1.89 3.55 -6.63
CA ILE A 3 1.88 4.50 -5.52
C ILE A 3 3.25 4.44 -4.85
N GLY A 4 3.97 5.57 -4.83
CA GLY A 4 5.24 5.68 -4.12
C GLY A 4 5.03 5.50 -2.62
N VAL A 5 5.78 4.60 -2.01
CA VAL A 5 5.78 4.31 -0.58
C VAL A 5 7.24 4.17 -0.09
N TRP A 6 7.44 3.99 1.20
CA TRP A 6 8.78 3.77 1.77
C TRP A 6 8.74 2.68 2.83
N GLU A 7 9.90 2.18 3.22
CA GLU A 7 10.05 1.24 4.33
C GLU A 7 10.37 1.98 5.64
N GLY A 8 9.84 1.50 6.76
CA GLY A 8 10.10 2.08 8.09
C GLY A 8 9.41 3.43 8.36
N ALA A 9 10.02 4.22 9.25
CA ALA A 9 9.53 5.52 9.67
C ALA A 9 9.84 6.62 8.63
N PRO A 10 8.99 7.65 8.53
CA PRO A 10 9.37 8.91 7.88
C PRO A 10 10.60 9.53 8.53
N GLU A 11 11.37 10.30 7.76
CA GLU A 11 12.50 11.07 8.30
C GLU A 11 11.98 12.34 9.00
N VAL A 12 12.56 12.66 10.16
CA VAL A 12 12.23 13.85 10.94
C VAL A 12 13.50 14.66 11.16
N ASP A 13 13.54 15.86 10.59
CA ASP A 13 14.53 16.89 10.89
C ASP A 13 14.05 17.66 12.13
N GLN A 14 14.61 17.33 13.29
CA GLN A 14 14.19 17.91 14.58
C GLN A 14 14.47 19.41 14.64
N GLU A 15 15.54 19.90 14.01
CA GLU A 15 15.89 21.32 14.02
C GLU A 15 14.89 22.13 13.20
N LEU A 16 14.59 21.66 11.99
CA LEU A 16 13.59 22.32 11.15
C LEU A 16 12.18 22.21 11.75
N LEU A 17 11.87 21.06 12.38
CA LEU A 17 10.59 20.87 13.06
C LEU A 17 10.44 21.86 14.22
N ARG A 18 11.47 22.05 15.04
CA ARG A 18 11.45 23.03 16.15
C ARG A 18 11.18 24.44 15.65
N ARG A 19 11.87 24.89 14.60
CA ARG A 19 11.61 26.21 13.98
C ARG A 19 10.16 26.37 13.53
N LYS A 20 9.57 25.33 12.96
CA LYS A 20 8.15 25.33 12.55
C LYS A 20 7.18 25.35 13.74
N ILE A 21 7.54 24.70 14.84
CA ILE A 21 6.75 24.72 16.08
C ILE A 21 6.82 26.12 16.71
N GLU A 22 8.01 26.71 16.79
CA GLU A 22 8.22 28.07 17.32
C GLU A 22 7.54 29.15 16.46
N ALA A 23 7.51 28.96 15.14
CA ALA A 23 6.76 29.81 14.22
C ALA A 23 5.23 29.64 14.31
N GLY A 24 4.74 28.65 15.09
CA GLY A 24 3.32 28.35 15.21
C GLY A 24 2.70 27.67 13.98
N GLU A 25 3.50 27.23 13.01
CA GLU A 25 3.02 26.54 11.80
C GLU A 25 2.58 25.10 12.11
N VAL A 26 3.24 24.46 13.08
CA VAL A 26 3.02 23.05 13.43
C VAL A 26 2.76 22.93 14.92
N ASP A 27 1.59 22.38 15.27
CA ASP A 27 1.30 21.92 16.62
C ASP A 27 1.66 20.42 16.73
N PRO A 28 2.71 20.05 17.47
CA PRO A 28 3.18 18.67 17.55
C PRO A 28 2.22 17.76 18.33
N ALA A 29 1.48 18.29 19.30
CA ALA A 29 0.49 17.53 20.07
C ALA A 29 -0.72 17.20 19.18
N LYS A 30 -1.20 18.18 18.41
CA LYS A 30 -2.27 17.97 17.43
C LYS A 30 -1.83 17.05 16.29
N LEU A 31 -0.58 17.14 15.86
CA LEU A 31 0.00 16.25 14.84
C LEU A 31 0.01 14.80 15.31
N ALA A 32 0.40 14.57 16.58
CA ALA A 32 0.41 13.25 17.18
C ALA A 32 -1.02 12.68 17.36
N ALA A 33 -1.94 13.50 17.88
CA ALA A 33 -3.33 13.12 18.12
C ALA A 33 -4.09 12.75 16.83
N ASN A 34 -3.78 13.41 15.71
CA ASN A 34 -4.42 13.14 14.42
C ASN A 34 -3.75 12.03 13.61
N CYS A 35 -2.72 11.36 14.15
CA CYS A 35 -2.10 10.23 13.48
C CYS A 35 -3.09 9.05 13.40
N PRO A 36 -3.47 8.55 12.19
CA PRO A 36 -4.47 7.49 12.05
C PRO A 36 -4.09 6.13 12.65
N SER A 37 -2.84 5.96 13.08
CA SER A 37 -2.35 4.76 13.75
C SER A 37 -1.78 5.04 15.14
N GLY A 38 -1.79 6.30 15.58
CA GLY A 38 -1.15 6.72 16.83
C GLY A 38 0.35 6.41 16.86
N ALA A 39 1.03 6.43 15.71
CA ALA A 39 2.44 6.09 15.58
C ALA A 39 3.40 7.24 15.94
N ILE A 40 2.87 8.40 16.30
CA ILE A 40 3.65 9.61 16.57
C ILE A 40 3.58 9.91 18.07
N THR A 41 4.75 10.11 18.67
CA THR A 41 4.91 10.50 20.07
C THR A 41 5.61 11.85 20.15
N TRP A 42 5.12 12.74 21.00
CA TRP A 42 5.73 14.03 21.31
C TRP A 42 6.02 14.10 22.81
N ASP A 43 7.29 14.32 23.18
CA ASP A 43 7.73 14.39 24.58
C ASP A 43 7.92 15.83 25.10
N GLY A 44 7.53 16.82 24.32
CA GLY A 44 7.74 18.25 24.61
C GLY A 44 9.02 18.83 24.01
N LYS A 45 9.96 17.99 23.53
CA LYS A 45 11.21 18.44 22.91
C LYS A 45 11.51 17.78 21.56
N GLU A 46 11.13 16.53 21.38
CA GLU A 46 11.36 15.71 20.19
C GLU A 46 10.10 14.96 19.76
N LEU A 47 9.93 14.87 18.44
CA LEU A 47 8.87 14.10 17.82
C LEU A 47 9.44 12.79 17.27
N LYS A 48 8.91 11.67 17.75
CA LYS A 48 9.33 10.32 17.33
C LYS A 48 8.20 9.65 16.58
N ILE A 49 8.54 8.97 15.48
CA ILE A 49 7.59 8.21 14.67
C ILE A 49 7.99 6.73 14.70
N ASP A 50 7.10 5.88 15.21
CA ASP A 50 7.27 4.44 15.15
C ASP A 50 6.99 3.94 13.72
N GLY A 51 8.04 3.50 13.04
CA GLY A 51 7.98 3.00 11.68
C GLY A 51 7.17 1.72 11.52
N SER A 52 7.14 0.86 12.54
CA SER A 52 6.34 -0.37 12.55
C SER A 52 4.84 -0.05 12.59
N ARG A 53 4.49 1.05 13.28
CA ARG A 53 3.12 1.51 13.41
C ARG A 53 2.65 2.47 12.33
N CYS A 54 3.56 2.99 11.52
CA CYS A 54 3.25 3.99 10.51
C CYS A 54 2.52 3.41 9.29
N LYS A 55 1.27 3.82 9.08
CA LYS A 55 0.46 3.46 7.90
C LYS A 55 0.70 4.32 6.66
N LYS A 56 1.66 5.25 6.71
CA LYS A 56 2.07 6.07 5.55
C LYS A 56 0.91 6.90 4.97
N SER A 57 0.06 7.46 5.85
CA SER A 57 -1.13 8.24 5.48
C SER A 57 -0.82 9.64 4.90
N MET A 58 0.45 10.04 4.85
CA MET A 58 0.93 11.38 4.47
C MET A 58 0.48 12.54 5.38
N HIS A 59 -0.28 12.29 6.46
CA HIS A 59 -0.78 13.36 7.34
C HIS A 59 0.35 14.21 7.94
N CYS A 60 1.33 13.57 8.58
CA CYS A 60 2.42 14.26 9.24
C CYS A 60 3.34 14.98 8.25
N ILE A 61 3.66 14.32 7.13
CA ILE A 61 4.45 14.90 6.05
C ILE A 61 3.76 16.16 5.50
N ARG A 62 2.44 16.10 5.21
CA ARG A 62 1.71 17.27 4.69
C ARG A 62 1.73 18.45 5.65
N ALA A 63 1.60 18.19 6.95
CA ALA A 63 1.54 19.25 7.96
C ALA A 63 2.90 19.87 8.24
N ALA A 64 3.98 19.08 8.20
CA ALA A 64 5.30 19.51 8.67
C ALA A 64 6.38 19.49 7.58
N PHE A 65 6.05 19.38 6.29
CA PHE A 65 7.04 19.46 5.22
C PHE A 65 7.77 20.83 5.25
N PRO A 66 9.11 20.90 5.05
CA PRO A 66 10.04 19.80 4.79
C PRO A 66 10.69 19.18 6.04
N ALA A 67 10.22 19.47 7.25
CA ALA A 67 10.75 18.88 8.48
C ALA A 67 10.44 17.38 8.60
N ILE A 68 9.29 16.93 8.10
CA ILE A 68 8.97 15.50 7.99
C ILE A 68 8.91 15.10 6.51
N LYS A 69 9.69 14.09 6.13
CA LYS A 69 9.80 13.60 4.75
C LYS A 69 9.56 12.08 4.67
N PRO A 70 9.19 11.54 3.49
CA PRO A 70 9.21 10.09 3.27
C PRO A 70 10.55 9.45 3.68
N GLY A 71 10.52 8.20 4.12
CA GLY A 71 11.75 7.47 4.48
C GLY A 71 12.68 7.24 3.29
N LYS A 72 13.97 7.06 3.55
CA LYS A 72 15.01 6.89 2.51
C LYS A 72 14.81 5.66 1.62
N LYS A 73 14.30 4.57 2.18
CA LYS A 73 14.08 3.31 1.46
C LYS A 73 12.76 3.35 0.70
N VAL A 74 12.75 4.01 -0.46
CA VAL A 74 11.56 4.16 -1.31
C VAL A 74 11.23 2.83 -2.00
N LYS A 75 9.94 2.54 -2.13
CA LYS A 75 9.35 1.36 -2.80
C LYS A 75 8.13 1.80 -3.60
N ILE A 76 7.58 0.91 -4.41
CA ILE A 76 6.38 1.15 -5.23
C ILE A 76 5.30 0.14 -4.85
N ALA A 77 4.16 0.62 -4.37
CA ALA A 77 2.98 -0.20 -4.19
C ALA A 77 2.20 -0.30 -5.50
N VAL A 78 2.04 -1.52 -6.01
CA VAL A 78 1.26 -1.84 -7.20
C VAL A 78 -0.18 -2.10 -6.79
N VAL A 79 -1.12 -1.36 -7.40
CA VAL A 79 -2.56 -1.52 -7.20
C VAL A 79 -3.28 -1.84 -8.51
N VAL A 80 -4.26 -2.74 -8.46
CA VAL A 80 -4.94 -3.28 -9.64
C VAL A 80 -6.47 -3.13 -9.55
N GLY A 81 -7.11 -3.00 -10.71
CA GLY A 81 -8.57 -3.09 -10.84
C GLY A 81 -9.36 -1.80 -10.57
N GLY A 82 -8.69 -0.68 -10.29
CA GLY A 82 -9.36 0.62 -10.10
C GLY A 82 -9.97 1.15 -11.40
N HIS A 83 -11.25 1.52 -11.38
CA HIS A 83 -11.94 2.15 -12.52
C HIS A 83 -13.26 2.81 -12.08
N VAL A 84 -13.73 3.80 -12.86
CA VAL A 84 -15.00 4.50 -12.57
C VAL A 84 -16.20 3.86 -13.28
N LYS A 85 -16.06 3.53 -14.56
CA LYS A 85 -17.12 2.93 -15.39
C LYS A 85 -16.77 1.47 -15.71
N GLY A 86 -17.65 0.55 -15.32
CA GLY A 86 -17.54 -0.89 -15.54
C GLY A 86 -18.91 -1.54 -15.46
N ARG A 87 -19.01 -2.81 -15.86
CA ARG A 87 -20.31 -3.53 -15.85
C ARG A 87 -20.86 -3.65 -14.43
N PHE A 88 -19.99 -3.75 -13.43
CA PHE A 88 -20.37 -3.85 -12.02
C PHE A 88 -20.00 -2.58 -11.23
N GLY A 89 -20.15 -1.41 -11.87
CA GLY A 89 -19.88 -0.12 -11.24
C GLY A 89 -18.41 0.16 -10.93
N GLY A 90 -18.16 1.33 -10.35
CA GLY A 90 -16.82 1.80 -10.02
C GLY A 90 -16.16 0.99 -8.90
N LYS A 91 -14.84 0.81 -9.00
CA LYS A 91 -14.03 0.07 -8.03
C LYS A 91 -12.76 0.85 -7.72
N MET A 92 -12.34 0.80 -6.46
CA MET A 92 -11.01 1.24 -6.06
C MET A 92 -9.96 0.18 -6.38
N GLY A 93 -8.72 0.61 -6.58
CA GLY A 93 -7.59 -0.30 -6.75
C GLY A 93 -7.37 -1.15 -5.50
N LYS A 94 -7.08 -2.44 -5.71
CA LYS A 94 -6.67 -3.36 -4.64
C LYS A 94 -5.15 -3.49 -4.62
N PRO A 95 -4.50 -3.55 -3.44
CA PRO A 95 -3.07 -3.77 -3.34
C PRO A 95 -2.71 -5.16 -3.88
N LEU A 96 -1.70 -5.21 -4.73
CA LEU A 96 -1.21 -6.42 -5.37
C LEU A 96 0.18 -6.80 -4.85
N ALA A 97 1.12 -5.86 -4.91
CA ALA A 97 2.52 -6.09 -4.52
C ALA A 97 3.18 -4.78 -4.07
N VAL A 98 4.30 -4.89 -3.35
CA VAL A 98 5.22 -3.79 -3.06
C VAL A 98 6.58 -4.15 -3.64
N VAL A 99 7.08 -3.36 -4.58
CA VAL A 99 8.28 -3.65 -5.37
C VAL A 99 9.33 -2.55 -5.22
N ASN A 100 10.56 -2.84 -5.63
CA ASN A 100 11.69 -1.92 -5.45
C ASN A 100 11.89 -1.00 -6.64
N SER A 101 11.45 -1.43 -7.83
CA SER A 101 11.72 -0.72 -9.07
C SER A 101 10.48 -0.67 -9.97
N VAL A 102 10.53 0.20 -10.98
CA VAL A 102 9.42 0.34 -11.95
C VAL A 102 9.36 -0.86 -12.88
N GLU A 103 10.51 -1.47 -13.20
CA GLU A 103 10.60 -2.67 -14.04
C GLU A 103 9.87 -3.84 -13.37
N GLU A 104 10.09 -4.05 -12.07
CA GLU A 104 9.34 -5.02 -11.27
C GLU A 104 7.84 -4.70 -11.26
N ALA A 105 7.47 -3.42 -11.18
CA ALA A 105 6.07 -3.00 -11.20
C ALA A 105 5.39 -3.26 -12.56
N MET A 106 6.15 -3.13 -13.66
CA MET A 106 5.67 -3.34 -15.02
C MET A 106 5.40 -4.81 -15.33
N ASP A 107 6.20 -5.73 -14.79
CA ASP A 107 5.96 -7.17 -14.91
C ASP A 107 4.57 -7.56 -14.37
N TRP A 108 4.16 -6.98 -13.23
CA TRP A 108 2.80 -7.16 -12.71
C TRP A 108 1.70 -6.62 -13.62
N VAL A 109 1.97 -5.53 -14.35
CA VAL A 109 1.02 -4.98 -15.33
C VAL A 109 0.87 -5.91 -16.51
N ILE A 110 1.98 -6.40 -17.07
CA ILE A 110 1.99 -7.32 -18.20
C ILE A 110 1.20 -8.58 -17.85
N LYS A 111 1.52 -9.23 -16.72
CA LYS A 111 0.80 -10.42 -16.23
C LYS A 111 -0.70 -10.18 -16.03
N THR A 112 -1.07 -9.02 -15.52
CA THR A 112 -2.49 -8.65 -15.34
C THR A 112 -3.21 -8.50 -16.68
N VAL A 113 -2.55 -7.92 -17.69
CA VAL A 113 -3.15 -7.69 -19.01
C VAL A 113 -3.24 -9.00 -19.78
N GLU A 114 -2.17 -9.80 -19.78
CA GLU A 114 -2.14 -11.12 -20.45
C GLU A 114 -3.23 -12.04 -19.90
N SER A 115 -3.35 -12.15 -18.57
CA SER A 115 -4.42 -12.94 -17.96
C SER A 115 -5.82 -12.41 -18.27
N TRP A 116 -5.99 -11.08 -18.34
CA TRP A 116 -7.27 -10.49 -18.71
C TRP A 116 -7.65 -10.81 -20.18
N MET A 117 -6.67 -10.81 -21.09
CA MET A 117 -6.87 -11.19 -22.50
C MET A 117 -7.18 -12.68 -22.65
N GLU A 118 -6.42 -13.55 -21.97
CA GLU A 118 -6.66 -15.00 -21.97
C GLU A 118 -8.07 -15.35 -21.48
N TYR A 119 -8.55 -14.69 -20.43
CA TYR A 119 -9.90 -14.90 -19.90
C TYR A 119 -11.00 -14.24 -20.74
N MET A 120 -10.64 -13.32 -21.65
CA MET A 120 -11.54 -12.82 -22.68
C MET A 120 -11.75 -13.85 -23.78
N GLU A 121 -10.68 -14.54 -24.21
CA GLU A 121 -10.76 -15.65 -25.16
C GLU A 121 -11.56 -16.84 -24.60
N LYS A 122 -11.39 -17.14 -23.30
CA LYS A 122 -12.19 -18.16 -22.59
C LYS A 122 -13.66 -17.76 -22.36
N GLY A 123 -14.08 -16.56 -22.76
CA GLY A 123 -15.47 -16.09 -22.65
C GLY A 123 -15.92 -15.67 -21.24
N VAL A 124 -15.01 -15.68 -20.24
CA VAL A 124 -15.31 -15.25 -18.86
C VAL A 124 -15.42 -13.72 -18.78
N VAL A 125 -14.53 -13.03 -19.49
CA VAL A 125 -14.53 -11.58 -19.65
C VAL A 125 -15.30 -11.24 -20.92
N LYS A 126 -16.34 -10.41 -20.80
CA LYS A 126 -17.13 -9.94 -21.93
C LYS A 126 -16.57 -8.61 -22.43
N HIS A 127 -16.86 -8.26 -23.68
CA HIS A 127 -16.56 -6.93 -24.20
C HIS A 127 -17.08 -5.84 -23.25
N LYS A 128 -16.24 -4.83 -22.98
CA LYS A 128 -16.42 -3.74 -21.99
C LYS A 128 -16.23 -4.10 -20.51
N ASP A 129 -15.97 -5.35 -20.14
CA ASP A 129 -15.59 -5.67 -18.76
C ASP A 129 -14.16 -5.15 -18.49
N ARG A 130 -14.00 -4.34 -17.45
CA ARG A 130 -12.67 -3.82 -17.07
C ARG A 130 -11.91 -4.87 -16.24
N ILE A 131 -10.60 -4.68 -16.08
CA ILE A 131 -9.76 -5.55 -15.24
C ILE A 131 -10.34 -5.72 -13.83
N GLY A 132 -10.91 -4.65 -13.24
CA GLY A 132 -11.56 -4.78 -11.94
C GLY A 132 -12.89 -5.56 -11.95
N ASP A 133 -13.62 -5.57 -13.07
CA ASP A 133 -14.80 -6.43 -13.25
C ASP A 133 -14.38 -7.90 -13.40
N PHE A 134 -13.32 -8.15 -14.16
CA PHE A 134 -12.69 -9.47 -14.30
C PHE A 134 -12.25 -10.04 -12.95
N ILE A 135 -11.46 -9.29 -12.18
CA ILE A 135 -11.00 -9.70 -10.85
C ILE A 135 -12.17 -9.97 -9.91
N MET A 136 -13.27 -9.22 -10.04
CA MET A 136 -14.48 -9.45 -9.27
C MET A 136 -15.18 -10.76 -9.65
N LYS A 137 -15.29 -11.07 -10.94
CA LYS A 137 -15.92 -12.31 -11.43
C LYS A 137 -15.14 -13.56 -11.03
N VAL A 138 -13.83 -13.53 -11.19
CA VAL A 138 -12.96 -14.67 -10.83
C VAL A 138 -12.80 -14.76 -9.30
N GLY A 139 -12.85 -13.62 -8.62
CA GLY A 139 -12.59 -13.50 -7.20
C GLY A 139 -11.10 -13.29 -6.94
N PHE A 140 -10.77 -12.32 -6.08
CA PHE A 140 -9.39 -11.88 -5.87
C PHE A 140 -8.45 -12.99 -5.38
N LYS A 141 -8.95 -13.96 -4.59
CA LYS A 141 -8.12 -15.10 -4.14
C LYS A 141 -7.66 -15.94 -5.33
N LYS A 142 -8.61 -16.38 -6.15
CA LYS A 142 -8.34 -17.18 -7.36
C LYS A 142 -7.46 -16.42 -8.35
N TYR A 143 -7.69 -15.12 -8.50
CA TYR A 143 -6.83 -14.26 -9.30
C TYR A 143 -5.36 -14.28 -8.85
N LEU A 144 -5.10 -14.24 -7.54
CA LEU A 144 -3.73 -14.33 -7.05
C LEU A 144 -3.15 -15.74 -7.24
N THR A 145 -3.88 -16.78 -6.83
CA THR A 145 -3.34 -18.14 -6.75
C THR A 145 -3.32 -18.88 -8.09
N GLU A 146 -4.41 -18.83 -8.85
CA GLU A 146 -4.60 -19.63 -10.06
C GLU A 146 -4.15 -18.88 -11.32
N ILE A 147 -4.27 -17.56 -11.33
CA ILE A 147 -3.97 -16.76 -12.52
C ILE A 147 -2.56 -16.21 -12.48
N LEU A 148 -2.21 -15.54 -11.38
CA LEU A 148 -0.86 -15.00 -11.26
C LEU A 148 0.13 -16.10 -10.88
N GLY A 149 -0.30 -17.13 -10.15
CA GLY A 149 0.55 -18.23 -9.70
C GLY A 149 1.21 -17.98 -8.33
N ILE A 150 0.65 -17.05 -7.54
CA ILE A 150 1.13 -16.71 -6.19
C ILE A 150 0.67 -17.81 -5.21
N LYS A 151 1.59 -18.59 -4.62
CA LYS A 151 1.22 -19.66 -3.67
C LYS A 151 1.06 -19.10 -2.26
N GLU A 152 -0.06 -18.44 -2.00
CA GLU A 152 -0.36 -17.97 -0.64
C GLU A 152 -1.76 -18.40 -0.15
N GLU A 153 -1.79 -19.03 1.03
CA GLU A 153 -2.93 -19.82 1.52
C GLU A 153 -4.14 -18.99 1.93
N ARG A 154 -3.96 -17.72 2.34
CA ARG A 154 -5.04 -16.82 2.81
C ARG A 154 -4.71 -15.34 2.61
N LYS A 155 -5.77 -14.54 2.42
CA LYS A 155 -5.70 -13.09 2.71
C LYS A 155 -5.38 -12.94 4.21
N PRO A 156 -4.44 -12.09 4.62
CA PRO A 156 -4.27 -11.70 6.02
C PRO A 156 -5.47 -10.86 6.49
N THR A 157 -6.65 -11.43 6.66
CA THR A 157 -7.76 -10.71 7.29
C THR A 157 -8.79 -11.67 7.88
N LEU A 158 -9.06 -11.50 9.16
CA LEU A 158 -10.28 -11.99 9.84
C LEU A 158 -11.49 -11.10 9.52
N HIS A 159 -11.26 -9.86 9.05
CA HIS A 159 -12.32 -8.93 8.70
C HIS A 159 -12.81 -9.14 7.24
N PRO A 160 -14.10 -9.41 6.99
CA PRO A 160 -14.63 -9.75 5.66
C PRO A 160 -14.47 -8.67 4.59
N SER A 161 -14.23 -7.41 4.98
CA SER A 161 -14.19 -6.26 4.09
C SER A 161 -13.05 -5.29 4.46
N LEU A 162 -11.93 -5.37 3.76
CA LEU A 162 -10.93 -4.31 3.74
C LEU A 162 -11.49 -3.12 2.97
N ARG A 163 -11.93 -2.08 3.70
CA ARG A 163 -12.12 -0.73 3.13
C ARG A 163 -10.74 -0.06 3.08
N ALA A 164 -10.52 0.79 2.08
CA ALA A 164 -9.34 1.65 2.07
C ALA A 164 -9.32 2.49 3.37
N GLY A 165 -8.27 2.32 4.20
CA GLY A 165 -8.14 3.01 5.50
C GLY A 165 -8.30 2.13 6.75
N ALA A 166 -8.43 0.81 6.62
CA ALA A 166 -8.53 -0.08 7.79
C ALA A 166 -7.31 0.05 8.72
N VAL A 167 -7.57 0.11 10.03
CA VAL A 167 -6.55 0.15 11.07
C VAL A 167 -6.15 -1.27 11.42
N LEU A 168 -5.00 -1.70 10.88
CA LEU A 168 -4.41 -3.00 11.20
C LEU A 168 -3.67 -2.92 12.54
N ASP A 169 -3.74 -3.98 13.34
CA ASP A 169 -2.90 -4.16 14.53
C ASP A 169 -1.44 -4.52 14.14
N ASP A 170 -0.54 -4.62 15.11
CA ASP A 170 0.90 -4.78 14.85
C ASP A 170 1.25 -6.21 14.40
N GLU A 171 0.50 -7.21 14.86
CA GLU A 171 0.61 -8.59 14.40
C GLU A 171 0.15 -8.71 12.95
N GLU A 172 -1.00 -8.10 12.62
CA GLU A 172 -1.54 -7.99 11.28
C GLU A 172 -0.57 -7.25 10.38
N ARG A 173 -0.01 -6.09 10.78
CA ARG A 173 0.97 -5.37 9.95
C ARG A 173 2.22 -6.20 9.66
N THR A 174 2.72 -6.91 10.66
CA THR A 174 3.90 -7.77 10.51
C THR A 174 3.57 -8.96 9.61
N MET A 175 2.39 -9.54 9.78
CA MET A 175 1.84 -10.57 8.89
C MET A 175 1.71 -10.04 7.45
N TRP A 176 1.18 -8.83 7.24
CA TRP A 176 1.05 -8.20 5.93
C TRP A 176 2.41 -7.89 5.29
N ALA A 177 3.37 -7.43 6.08
CA ALA A 177 4.73 -7.16 5.62
C ALA A 177 5.44 -8.47 5.23
N ASN A 178 5.36 -9.50 6.07
CA ASN A 178 5.91 -10.82 5.78
C ASN A 178 5.23 -11.47 4.58
N TRP A 179 3.90 -11.36 4.49
CA TRP A 179 3.10 -11.78 3.34
C TRP A 179 3.56 -11.10 2.05
N ALA A 180 3.71 -9.77 2.06
CA ALA A 180 4.17 -9.02 0.90
C ALA A 180 5.61 -9.39 0.52
N SER A 181 6.52 -9.51 1.50
CA SER A 181 7.91 -9.91 1.28
C SER A 181 8.02 -11.31 0.68
N LYS A 182 7.21 -12.26 1.14
CA LYS A 182 7.20 -13.64 0.63
C LYS A 182 6.72 -13.70 -0.82
N ILE A 183 5.72 -12.89 -1.21
CA ILE A 183 5.30 -12.74 -2.61
C ILE A 183 6.45 -12.22 -3.48
N VAL A 184 7.21 -11.24 -2.98
CA VAL A 184 8.36 -10.68 -3.69
C VAL A 184 9.48 -11.73 -3.83
N GLU A 185 9.76 -12.49 -2.78
CA GLU A 185 10.78 -13.54 -2.76
C GLU A 185 10.43 -14.72 -3.69
N GLU A 186 9.15 -15.11 -3.77
CA GLU A 186 8.70 -16.18 -4.66
C GLU A 186 8.83 -15.79 -6.14
N TYR A 187 8.58 -14.53 -6.49
CA TYR A 187 8.64 -14.06 -7.89
C TYR A 187 10.03 -13.65 -8.36
N PHE A 188 10.80 -12.98 -7.52
CA PHE A 188 12.12 -12.44 -7.89
C PHE A 188 13.29 -13.29 -7.36
N GLY A 189 13.00 -14.39 -6.64
CA GLY A 189 13.98 -15.21 -5.92
C GLY A 189 14.43 -14.60 -4.59
N LYS A 190 15.15 -15.38 -3.77
CA LYS A 190 15.85 -14.86 -2.58
C LYS A 190 16.84 -13.79 -3.00
N ARG A 191 16.51 -12.51 -2.75
CA ARG A 191 17.49 -11.44 -2.86
C ARG A 191 18.51 -11.56 -1.72
N PRO A 192 19.80 -11.34 -2.00
CA PRO A 192 20.84 -11.29 -0.98
C PRO A 192 20.61 -10.19 0.06
#